data_AF-A0A2P2LJD6-F1
#
_entry.id   AF-A0A2P2LJD6-F1
#
_cell.length_a   1.000
_cell.length_b   1.000
_cell.length_c   1.000
_cell.angle_alpha   90.00
_cell.angle_beta   90.00
_cell.angle_gamma   90.00
#
_symmetry.space_group_name_H-M   'P 1'
#
loop_
_entity.id
_entity.type
_entity.pdbx_description
1 polymer ?
#
loop_
_entity_poly.entity_id
_entity_poly.type
_entity_poly.pdbx_seq_one_letter_code
_entity_poly.pdbx_strand_id
1 'polypeptide(L)'
;MAASNRSLSFCLFMTTVAFLVVFTGTSSAQLSTTFYSKCCPKLFSTVRSVVQSAVSKERRMGASLVRLFFHDCFVNVQFSILF
;
A
#
# COMPACT_ATOMS: atom_id res chain seq x y z
N MET A 1 -34.05 34.48 4.73
CA MET A 1 -33.91 33.11 5.31
C MET A 1 -33.01 32.17 4.49
N ALA A 2 -32.20 32.67 3.53
CA ALA A 2 -31.32 31.83 2.70
C ALA A 2 -29.87 31.70 3.21
N ALA A 3 -29.41 32.59 4.11
CA ALA A 3 -28.05 32.55 4.67
C ALA A 3 -27.86 31.42 5.69
N SER A 4 -28.89 31.12 6.50
CA SER A 4 -28.89 30.04 7.49
C SER A 4 -28.77 28.65 6.84
N ASN A 5 -29.49 28.43 5.74
CA ASN A 5 -29.51 27.14 5.03
C ASN A 5 -28.16 26.83 4.33
N ARG A 6 -27.47 27.88 3.85
CA ARG A 6 -26.13 27.76 3.24
C ARG A 6 -25.03 27.51 4.27
N SER A 7 -25.13 28.14 5.44
CA SER A 7 -24.23 27.87 6.58
C SER A 7 -24.46 26.48 7.18
N LEU A 8 -25.72 26.04 7.28
CA LEU A 8 -26.08 24.70 7.76
C LEU A 8 -25.60 23.61 6.80
N SER A 9 -25.77 23.83 5.49
CA SER A 9 -25.24 22.94 4.45
C SER A 9 -23.71 22.84 4.50
N PHE A 10 -23.01 23.95 4.75
CA PHE A 10 -21.56 23.95 4.92
C PHE A 10 -21.12 23.21 6.18
N CYS A 11 -21.83 23.39 7.30
CA CYS A 11 -21.58 22.63 8.52
C CYS A 11 -21.81 21.13 8.34
N LEU A 12 -22.89 20.74 7.65
CA LEU A 12 -23.19 19.34 7.35
C LEU A 12 -22.13 18.71 6.44
N PHE A 13 -21.59 19.48 5.48
CA PHE A 13 -20.49 19.02 4.63
C PHE A 13 -19.20 18.84 5.43
N MET A 14 -18.89 19.75 6.36
CA MET A 14 -17.69 19.64 7.19
C MET A 14 -17.78 18.47 8.18
N THR A 15 -18.95 18.19 8.74
CA THR A 15 -19.14 17.02 9.61
C THR A 15 -19.04 15.71 8.84
N THR A 16 -19.61 15.61 7.64
CA THR A 16 -19.49 14.37 6.84
C THR A 16 -18.05 14.09 6.41
N VAL A 17 -17.28 15.13 6.02
CA VAL A 17 -15.85 14.97 5.72
C VAL A 17 -15.05 14.58 6.96
N ALA A 18 -15.33 15.17 8.12
CA ALA A 18 -14.67 14.79 9.37
C ALA A 18 -14.95 13.33 9.76
N PHE A 19 -16.19 12.85 9.61
CA PHE A 19 -16.56 11.45 9.82
C PHE A 19 -15.86 10.51 8.84
N LEU A 20 -15.70 10.91 7.58
CA LEU A 20 -14.96 10.15 6.56
C LEU A 20 -13.47 10.02 6.91
N VAL A 21 -12.84 11.09 7.43
CA VAL A 21 -11.43 11.07 7.84
C VAL A 21 -11.20 10.20 9.08
N VAL A 22 -12.18 10.09 9.99
CA VAL A 22 -12.08 9.20 11.16
C VAL A 22 -12.07 7.72 10.75
N PHE A 23 -12.70 7.36 9.63
CA PHE A 23 -12.74 6.00 9.12
C PHE A 23 -11.48 5.58 8.33
N THR A 24 -10.58 6.50 8.02
CA THR A 24 -9.30 6.16 7.39
C THR A 24 -8.31 5.69 8.47
N GLY A 25 -8.14 4.38 8.59
CA GLY A 25 -7.17 3.77 9.52
C GLY A 25 -5.74 4.23 9.24
N THR A 26 -4.95 4.41 10.30
CA THR A 26 -3.53 4.79 10.17
C THR A 26 -2.70 3.56 9.86
N SER A 27 -2.09 3.49 8.67
CA SER A 27 -1.16 2.42 8.33
C SER A 27 0.25 2.73 8.85
N SER A 28 0.76 1.89 9.77
CA SER A 28 2.13 1.97 10.25
C SER A 28 3.07 1.19 9.33
N ALA A 29 3.67 1.86 8.35
CA ALA A 29 4.63 1.24 7.44
C ALA A 29 6.06 1.33 7.99
N GLN A 30 6.51 0.36 8.79
CA GLN A 30 7.90 0.25 9.25
C GLN A 30 8.81 -0.34 8.16
N LEU A 31 8.88 0.30 6.98
CA LEU A 31 9.75 -0.13 5.90
C LEU A 31 11.05 0.68 5.90
N SER A 32 12.18 -0.03 5.83
CA SER A 32 13.50 0.57 5.65
C SER A 32 14.24 -0.16 4.52
N THR A 33 14.84 0.61 3.62
CA THR A 33 15.66 0.08 2.51
C THR A 33 16.92 -0.62 3.02
N THR A 34 17.33 -0.35 4.26
CA THR A 34 18.52 -0.92 4.89
C THR A 34 18.20 -2.03 5.90
N PHE A 35 16.95 -2.50 5.96
CA PHE A 35 16.51 -3.49 6.94
C PHE A 35 17.41 -4.74 6.98
N TYR A 36 17.82 -5.23 5.82
CA TYR A 36 18.69 -6.42 5.70
C TYR A 36 20.19 -6.11 5.63
N SER A 37 20.61 -4.84 5.65
CA SER A 37 22.01 -4.46 5.42
C SER A 37 22.97 -5.05 6.46
N LYS A 38 22.51 -5.29 7.69
CA LYS A 38 23.34 -5.89 8.76
C LYS A 38 23.30 -7.42 8.79
N CYS A 39 22.12 -8.03 8.61
CA CYS A 39 21.98 -9.49 8.66
C CYS A 39 22.39 -10.18 7.34
N CYS A 40 22.02 -9.62 6.20
CA CYS A 40 22.28 -10.21 4.89
C CYS A 40 22.55 -9.12 3.84
N PRO A 41 23.78 -8.57 3.78
CA PRO A 41 24.11 -7.46 2.89
C PRO A 41 24.02 -7.82 1.40
N LYS A 42 24.13 -9.11 1.07
CA LYS A 42 24.07 -9.61 -0.31
C LYS A 42 22.66 -9.99 -0.78
N LEU A 43 21.65 -9.91 0.11
CA LEU A 43 20.29 -10.34 -0.20
C LEU A 43 19.78 -9.73 -1.51
N PHE A 44 19.86 -8.40 -1.63
CA PHE A 44 19.36 -7.69 -2.80
C PHE A 44 20.08 -8.09 -4.09
N SER A 45 21.41 -8.21 -4.06
CA SER A 45 22.20 -8.64 -5.21
C SER A 45 21.88 -10.07 -5.63
N THR A 46 21.72 -10.99 -4.66
CA THR A 46 21.41 -12.40 -4.94
C THR A 46 20.01 -12.53 -5.55
N VAL A 47 19.00 -11.90 -4.95
CA VAL A 47 17.62 -11.92 -5.48
C VAL A 47 17.59 -11.32 -6.88
N ARG A 48 18.25 -10.17 -7.10
CA ARG A 48 18.32 -9.54 -8.42
C ARG A 48 18.92 -10.46 -9.47
N SER A 49 20.02 -11.14 -9.16
CA SER A 49 20.68 -12.08 -10.08
C SER A 49 19.77 -13.25 -10.45
N VAL A 50 19.09 -13.85 -9.47
CA VAL A 50 18.17 -14.98 -9.70
C VAL A 50 16.96 -14.54 -10.53
N VAL A 51 16.34 -13.40 -10.19
CA VAL A 51 15.20 -12.86 -10.94
C VAL A 51 15.61 -12.53 -12.38
N GLN A 52 16.77 -11.91 -12.59
CA GLN A 52 17.29 -11.64 -13.93
C GLN A 52 17.51 -12.92 -14.73
N SER A 53 18.11 -13.95 -14.13
CA SER A 53 18.29 -15.24 -14.79
C SER A 53 16.97 -15.94 -15.12
N ALA A 54 15.96 -15.81 -14.27
CA ALA A 54 14.63 -16.38 -14.50
C ALA A 54 13.90 -15.65 -15.63
N VAL A 55 13.99 -14.32 -15.67
CA VAL A 55 13.37 -13.48 -16.73
C VAL A 55 14.11 -13.63 -18.07
N SER A 56 15.43 -13.81 -18.06
CA SER A 56 16.19 -14.07 -19.28
C SER A 56 15.85 -15.42 -19.89
N LYS A 57 15.56 -16.43 -19.05
CA LYS A 57 15.09 -17.74 -19.49
C LYS A 57 13.67 -17.66 -20.06
N GLU A 58 12.78 -16.95 -19.38
CA GLU A 58 11.37 -16.80 -19.75
C GLU A 58 10.90 -15.38 -19.46
N ARG A 59 10.76 -14.52 -20.49
CA ARG A 59 10.41 -13.09 -20.28
C ARG A 59 9.08 -12.91 -19.54
N ARG A 60 8.14 -13.85 -19.71
CA ARG A 60 6.83 -13.83 -19.05
C ARG A 60 6.92 -13.98 -17.52
N MET A 61 8.01 -14.55 -16.99
CA MET A 61 8.21 -14.73 -15.55
C MET A 61 8.20 -13.41 -14.78
N GLY A 62 8.71 -12.32 -15.36
CA GLY A 62 8.71 -11.01 -14.70
C GLY A 62 7.30 -10.51 -14.39
N ALA A 63 6.39 -10.65 -15.37
CA ALA A 63 4.98 -10.29 -15.19
C ALA A 63 4.28 -11.21 -14.17
N SER A 64 4.59 -12.51 -14.18
CA SER A 64 4.05 -13.47 -13.22
C SER A 64 4.46 -13.16 -11.78
N LEU A 65 5.73 -12.80 -11.54
CA LEU A 65 6.24 -12.44 -10.21
C LEU A 65 5.55 -11.18 -9.66
N VAL A 66 5.39 -10.16 -10.51
CA VAL A 66 4.69 -8.93 -10.14
C VAL A 66 3.21 -9.21 -9.82
N ARG A 67 2.54 -10.04 -10.63
CA ARG A 67 1.15 -10.45 -10.37
C ARG A 67 1.03 -11.20 -9.04
N LEU A 68 1.96 -12.09 -8.73
CA LEU A 68 1.99 -12.82 -7.47
C LEU A 68 2.16 -11.87 -6.28
N PHE A 69 3.08 -10.91 -6.37
CA PHE A 69 3.27 -9.88 -5.34
C PHE A 69 1.99 -9.08 -5.09
N PHE A 70 1.32 -8.62 -6.15
CA PHE A 70 0.04 -7.93 -6.01
C PHE A 70 -1.04 -8.81 -5.39
N HIS A 71 -1.08 -10.10 -5.73
CA HIS A 71 -2.03 -11.05 -5.17
C HIS A 71 -1.83 -11.25 -3.66
N ASP A 72 -0.58 -11.42 -3.20
CA ASP A 72 -0.26 -11.58 -1.78
C ASP A 72 -0.54 -10.30 -0.97
N CYS A 73 -0.27 -9.12 -1.55
CA CYS A 73 -0.57 -7.86 -0.88
C CYS A 73 -2.08 -7.58 -0.82
N PHE A 74 -2.84 -7.81 -1.90
CA PHE A 74 -4.26 -7.51 -1.94
C PHE A 74 -5.07 -8.32 -0.92
N VAL A 75 -4.69 -9.59 -0.69
CA VAL A 75 -5.33 -10.45 0.32
C VAL A 75 -5.07 -9.95 1.75
N ASN A 76 -3.90 -9.37 2.02
CA ASN A 76 -3.54 -8.86 3.35
C ASN A 76 -4.09 -7.45 3.65
N VAL A 77 -4.26 -6.61 2.62
CA VAL A 77 -4.79 -5.24 2.80
C VAL A 77 -6.23 -5.26 3.31
N GLN A 78 -7.03 -6.26 2.93
CA GLN A 78 -8.38 -6.47 3.48
C GLN A 78 -8.37 -6.67 5.01
N PHE A 79 -7.34 -7.32 5.56
CA PHE A 79 -7.24 -7.60 7.00
C PHE A 79 -6.75 -6.38 7.79
N SER A 80 -5.91 -5.54 7.19
CA SER A 80 -5.36 -4.34 7.83
C SER A 80 -6.27 -3.10 7.73
N ILE A 81 -7.34 -3.12 6.92
CA ILE A 81 -8.37 -2.06 6.87
C ILE A 81 -9.53 -2.37 7.84
N LEU A 82 -9.61 -3.60 8.37
CA LEU A 82 -10.62 -4.03 9.34
C LEU A 82 -10.17 -3.91 10.82
N PHE A 83 -8.98 -3.35 11.05
CA PHE A 83 -8.43 -2.98 12.37
C PHE A 83 -7.93 -1.54 12.32
#